data_AF-A0A2E4FEA7-F1
#
_entry.id   AF-A0A2E4FEA7-F1
#
_cell.length_a   1.000
_cell.length_b   1.000
_cell.length_c   1.000
_cell.angle_alpha   90.00
_cell.angle_beta   90.00
_cell.angle_gamma   90.00
#
_symmetry.space_group_name_H-M   'P 1'
#
loop_
_entity.id
_entity.type
_entity.pdbx_description
1 polymer ?
#
loop_
_entity_poly.entity_id
_entity_poly.type
_entity_poly.pdbx_seq_one_letter_code
_entity_poly.pdbx_strand_id
1 'polypeptide(L)'
;MKQRSRKVEIVEWVATFLGVVAAALILAQQSGDRPAVAGLAISDVRELEQGAKLLDAQRSLPEEVRSAIGLHEEEDEERTVVLKDLRSRIRSGGEKPELYIVAAAIATAEDDRDLALEALDQLSEHPEVLEQFSASVSSLAALARGEPAPHPAVLRTELRGLRASEWLQLRVASRAHERSGRSEDADATRRVAQSNAVAFVERYSILLSVYVTLLGLGVLLVLFWPVIRKHLAKNSLIGLGALPSPFIISSTQRVLVSWFFACLILGSILTALSSLFPGSGDYRALALFTQSLAQGAVALWLIVRLGRPDDDQVPISIPLRLAYGQSVRGIGGLALWTVAGLAIGAIAVASAFALSLMFGADLPESQAALELFADLSNVGSQVAVAIAVTVFAPLFEEILFRGFLYRNLRDMIQPVPAMLVTGILFGIVHLDPAFMFQLSALGAVLCFAYERSGSLLVPIAIHAAWNGAQLLSMLIVAEG
;
A
#
# COMPACT_ATOMS: atom_id res chain seq x y z
N MET A 1 16.60 13.77 45.87
CA MET A 1 15.42 13.48 45.02
C MET A 1 15.74 13.33 43.53
N LYS A 2 16.54 14.21 42.89
CA LYS A 2 16.90 14.13 41.45
C LYS A 2 17.56 12.82 40.95
N GLN A 3 18.35 12.14 41.80
CA GLN A 3 19.06 10.91 41.37
C GLN A 3 18.17 9.65 41.43
N ARG A 4 17.10 9.69 42.24
CA ARG A 4 16.12 8.59 42.35
C ARG A 4 15.14 8.62 41.17
N SER A 5 14.80 9.79 40.62
CA SER A 5 13.96 9.91 39.41
C SER A 5 14.68 9.43 38.14
N ARG A 6 15.97 9.75 37.98
CA ARG A 6 16.77 9.27 36.81
C ARG A 6 16.89 7.76 36.73
N LYS A 7 17.01 7.06 37.87
CA LYS A 7 17.08 5.60 37.88
C LYS A 7 15.74 4.95 37.52
N VAL A 8 14.62 5.54 37.98
CA VAL A 8 13.28 5.10 37.60
C VAL A 8 13.05 5.33 36.11
N GLU A 9 13.41 6.51 35.59
CA GLU A 9 13.35 6.80 34.15
C GLU A 9 14.14 5.78 33.33
N ILE A 10 15.42 5.50 33.65
CA ILE A 10 16.24 4.54 32.89
C ILE A 10 15.64 3.13 32.92
N VAL A 11 15.09 2.69 34.05
CA VAL A 11 14.43 1.37 34.16
C VAL A 11 13.16 1.34 33.33
N GLU A 12 12.37 2.42 33.31
CA GLU A 12 11.20 2.56 32.44
C GLU A 12 11.59 2.57 30.95
N TRP A 13 12.69 3.22 30.58
CA TRP A 13 13.27 3.21 29.21
C TRP A 13 13.70 1.81 28.78
N VAL A 14 14.43 1.09 29.61
CA VAL A 14 14.91 -0.27 29.29
C VAL A 14 13.75 -1.26 29.23
N ALA A 15 12.80 -1.19 30.17
CA ALA A 15 11.62 -2.05 30.16
C ALA A 15 10.72 -1.78 28.94
N THR A 16 10.57 -0.51 28.55
CA THR A 16 9.85 -0.12 27.33
C THR A 16 10.54 -0.67 26.08
N PHE A 17 11.86 -0.47 25.96
CA PHE A 17 12.63 -0.94 24.82
C PHE A 17 12.55 -2.47 24.70
N LEU A 18 12.73 -3.20 25.81
CA LEU A 18 12.60 -4.66 25.83
C LEU A 18 11.17 -5.13 25.53
N GLY A 19 10.14 -4.40 25.99
CA GLY A 19 8.75 -4.71 25.69
C GLY A 19 8.39 -4.51 24.21
N VAL A 20 8.86 -3.42 23.60
CA VAL A 20 8.67 -3.15 22.17
C VAL A 20 9.46 -4.16 21.32
N VAL A 21 10.71 -4.47 21.67
CA VAL A 21 11.51 -5.47 20.97
C VAL A 21 10.92 -6.86 21.13
N ALA A 22 10.44 -7.26 22.31
CA ALA A 22 9.79 -8.54 22.52
C ALA A 22 8.46 -8.64 21.74
N ALA A 23 7.64 -7.59 21.72
CA ALA A 23 6.43 -7.55 20.90
C ALA A 23 6.77 -7.66 19.40
N ALA A 24 7.77 -6.91 18.93
CA ALA A 24 8.24 -6.99 17.54
C ALA A 24 8.78 -8.38 17.18
N LEU A 25 9.50 -9.06 18.09
CA LEU A 25 10.02 -10.41 17.88
C LEU A 25 8.93 -11.49 17.91
N ILE A 26 7.96 -11.40 18.83
CA ILE A 26 6.80 -12.30 18.88
C ILE A 26 5.97 -12.16 17.60
N LEU A 27 5.84 -10.94 17.07
CA LEU A 27 5.09 -10.66 15.85
C LEU A 27 5.85 -11.02 14.57
N ALA A 28 7.18 -10.85 14.55
CA ALA A 28 8.02 -11.37 13.46
C ALA A 28 8.01 -12.90 13.37
N GLN A 29 7.71 -13.59 14.49
CA GLN A 29 7.41 -15.03 14.47
C GLN A 29 5.98 -15.32 13.98
N GLN A 30 5.03 -14.40 14.18
CA GLN A 30 3.64 -14.52 13.69
C GLN A 30 3.45 -14.06 12.24
N SER A 31 4.38 -13.32 11.64
CA SER A 31 4.30 -12.98 10.20
C SER A 31 4.52 -14.19 9.29
N GLY A 32 5.05 -15.31 9.82
CA GLY A 32 5.02 -16.61 9.15
C GLY A 32 3.65 -17.31 9.20
N ASP A 33 2.78 -16.87 10.11
CA ASP A 33 1.41 -17.38 10.35
C ASP A 33 0.41 -16.22 10.27
N ARG A 34 0.46 -15.40 9.21
CA ARG A 34 -0.72 -14.56 8.89
C ARG A 34 -1.87 -15.54 8.70
N PRO A 35 -2.93 -15.50 9.54
CA PRO A 35 -4.04 -16.43 9.37
C PRO A 35 -4.58 -16.18 7.97
N ALA A 36 -4.41 -17.19 7.12
CA ALA A 36 -4.97 -17.21 5.78
C ALA A 36 -6.43 -16.80 5.94
N VAL A 37 -6.76 -15.61 5.46
CA VAL A 37 -8.13 -15.31 5.09
C VAL A 37 -8.47 -16.46 4.15
N ALA A 38 -9.38 -17.35 4.57
CA ALA A 38 -9.77 -18.50 3.77
C ALA A 38 -10.21 -17.97 2.40
N GLY A 39 -9.34 -18.12 1.39
CA GLY A 39 -9.50 -17.50 0.09
C GLY A 39 -8.21 -16.88 -0.49
N LEU A 40 -7.99 -17.18 -1.76
CA LEU A 40 -7.08 -16.50 -2.69
C LEU A 40 -7.17 -14.96 -2.56
N ALA A 41 -6.08 -14.25 -2.28
CA ALA A 41 -6.12 -12.79 -2.18
C ALA A 41 -6.25 -12.19 -3.59
N ILE A 42 -7.02 -11.10 -3.73
CA ILE A 42 -7.21 -10.51 -5.06
C ILE A 42 -5.90 -9.96 -5.62
N SER A 43 -5.02 -9.44 -4.76
CA SER A 43 -3.69 -8.97 -5.12
C SER A 43 -2.89 -10.02 -5.90
N ASP A 44 -2.89 -11.26 -5.41
CA ASP A 44 -2.10 -12.37 -5.95
C ASP A 44 -2.54 -12.69 -7.39
N VAL A 45 -3.85 -12.72 -7.64
CA VAL A 45 -4.44 -12.96 -8.97
C VAL A 45 -4.08 -11.84 -9.94
N ARG A 46 -4.18 -10.59 -9.48
CA ARG A 46 -3.92 -9.40 -10.31
C ARG A 46 -2.47 -9.27 -10.70
N GLU A 47 -1.56 -9.62 -9.78
CA GLU A 47 -0.12 -9.64 -10.06
C GLU A 47 0.21 -10.58 -11.23
N LEU A 48 -0.40 -11.76 -11.27
CA LEU A 48 -0.24 -12.70 -12.39
C LEU A 48 -0.85 -12.17 -13.69
N GLU A 49 -2.01 -11.51 -13.62
CA GLU A 49 -2.71 -11.03 -14.83
C GLU A 49 -2.13 -9.75 -15.43
N GLN A 50 -1.47 -8.90 -14.62
CA GLN A 50 -1.01 -7.56 -15.03
C GLN A 50 -0.11 -7.61 -16.27
N GLY A 51 0.85 -8.52 -16.29
CA GLY A 51 1.76 -8.64 -17.43
C GLY A 51 1.02 -9.07 -18.70
N ALA A 52 0.07 -10.01 -18.59
CA ALA A 52 -0.66 -10.51 -19.76
C ALA A 52 -1.61 -9.46 -20.34
N LYS A 53 -2.24 -8.62 -19.49
CA LYS A 53 -3.01 -7.45 -19.94
C LYS A 53 -2.15 -6.44 -20.68
N LEU A 54 -0.94 -6.17 -20.16
CA LEU A 54 0.00 -5.25 -20.81
C LEU A 54 0.40 -5.78 -22.19
N LEU A 55 0.70 -7.08 -22.29
CA LEU A 55 1.02 -7.75 -23.55
C LEU A 55 -0.14 -7.67 -24.56
N ASP A 56 -1.36 -7.96 -24.12
CA ASP A 56 -2.55 -7.90 -24.97
C ASP A 56 -2.84 -6.47 -25.47
N ALA A 57 -2.76 -5.50 -24.56
CA ALA A 57 -2.93 -4.09 -24.89
C ALA A 57 -1.91 -3.64 -25.95
N GLN A 58 -0.63 -4.01 -25.80
CA GLN A 58 0.41 -3.70 -26.78
C GLN A 58 0.14 -4.32 -28.16
N ARG A 59 -0.31 -5.57 -28.21
CA ARG A 59 -0.66 -6.26 -29.46
C ARG A 59 -1.88 -5.65 -30.16
N SER A 60 -2.78 -5.05 -29.39
CA SER A 60 -3.99 -4.40 -29.92
C SER A 60 -3.77 -2.98 -30.47
N LEU A 61 -2.58 -2.41 -30.30
CA LEU A 61 -2.24 -1.10 -30.86
C LEU A 61 -2.11 -1.16 -32.39
N PRO A 62 -2.50 -0.10 -33.13
CA PRO A 62 -2.26 0.00 -34.57
C PRO A 62 -0.77 -0.18 -34.90
N GLU A 63 -0.48 -0.79 -36.05
CA GLU A 63 0.88 -1.10 -36.49
C GLU A 63 1.76 0.16 -36.58
N GLU A 64 1.16 1.29 -37.00
CA GLU A 64 1.84 2.57 -37.05
C GLU A 64 2.29 3.06 -35.66
N VAL A 65 1.46 2.81 -34.64
CA VAL A 65 1.77 3.16 -33.24
C VAL A 65 2.85 2.23 -32.70
N ARG A 66 2.74 0.92 -32.94
CA ARG A 66 3.73 -0.08 -32.54
C ARG A 66 5.11 0.20 -33.13
N SER A 67 5.18 0.50 -34.43
CA SER A 67 6.42 0.88 -35.09
C SER A 67 7.00 2.19 -34.55
N ALA A 68 6.17 3.17 -34.17
CA ALA A 68 6.64 4.45 -33.64
C ALA A 68 7.26 4.34 -32.24
N ILE A 69 6.84 3.36 -31.44
CA ILE A 69 7.37 3.10 -30.08
C ILE A 69 8.42 1.97 -30.05
N GLY A 70 8.88 1.50 -31.21
CA GLY A 70 9.93 0.49 -31.33
C GLY A 70 9.49 -0.94 -30.98
N LEU A 71 8.18 -1.23 -30.99
CA LEU A 71 7.64 -2.58 -30.84
C LEU A 71 7.54 -3.25 -32.21
N HIS A 72 8.60 -3.94 -32.64
CA HIS A 72 8.64 -4.68 -33.91
C HIS A 72 8.12 -6.12 -33.74
N GLU A 73 7.50 -6.68 -34.78
CA GLU A 73 7.01 -8.08 -34.79
C GLU A 73 8.12 -9.13 -34.65
N GLU A 74 9.38 -8.78 -34.95
CA GLU A 74 10.50 -9.73 -34.94
C GLU A 74 11.05 -10.07 -33.54
N GLU A 75 10.65 -9.37 -32.46
CA GLU A 75 11.01 -9.74 -31.07
C GLU A 75 10.07 -10.82 -30.46
N ASP A 76 9.65 -11.81 -31.25
CA ASP A 76 8.90 -12.99 -30.79
C ASP A 76 9.82 -14.15 -30.32
N GLU A 77 11.16 -13.98 -30.38
CA GLU A 77 12.10 -15.10 -30.19
C GLU A 77 12.21 -15.63 -28.74
N GLU A 78 11.76 -14.89 -27.73
CA GLU A 78 11.44 -15.43 -26.39
C GLU A 78 10.15 -14.77 -25.89
N ARG A 79 8.99 -15.43 -26.03
CA ARG A 79 7.72 -15.16 -25.31
C ARG A 79 7.94 -14.23 -24.13
N THR A 80 7.58 -12.96 -24.32
CA THR A 80 7.75 -11.77 -23.45
C THR A 80 8.15 -12.00 -22.00
N VAL A 81 8.91 -11.05 -21.42
CA VAL A 81 9.28 -11.00 -19.98
C VAL A 81 8.15 -11.45 -19.04
N VAL A 82 6.91 -11.12 -19.38
CA VAL A 82 5.66 -11.56 -18.75
C VAL A 82 5.49 -13.08 -18.67
N LEU A 83 5.55 -13.81 -19.79
CA LEU A 83 5.36 -15.26 -19.82
C LEU A 83 6.58 -15.98 -19.22
N LYS A 84 7.76 -15.36 -19.29
CA LYS A 84 8.97 -15.82 -18.60
C LYS A 84 8.84 -15.69 -17.08
N ASP A 85 8.29 -14.57 -16.59
CA ASP A 85 8.00 -14.36 -15.17
C ASP A 85 6.93 -15.35 -14.68
N LEU A 86 5.83 -15.49 -15.42
CA LEU A 86 4.77 -16.46 -15.12
C LEU A 86 5.33 -17.89 -15.03
N ARG A 87 6.19 -18.28 -15.98
CA ARG A 87 6.88 -19.57 -15.96
C ARG A 87 7.83 -19.73 -14.78
N SER A 88 8.54 -18.67 -14.39
CA SER A 88 9.39 -18.68 -13.20
C SER A 88 8.57 -18.94 -11.94
N ARG A 89 7.43 -18.27 -11.78
CA ARG A 89 6.51 -18.44 -10.63
C ARG A 89 5.90 -19.83 -10.57
N ILE A 90 5.45 -20.37 -11.72
CA ILE A 90 4.93 -21.74 -11.79
C ILE A 90 6.00 -22.75 -11.33
N ARG A 91 7.26 -22.56 -11.75
CA ARG A 91 8.37 -23.49 -11.45
C ARG A 91 9.00 -23.32 -10.09
N SER A 92 8.96 -22.14 -9.49
CA SER A 92 9.53 -21.91 -8.15
C SER A 92 8.79 -22.69 -7.07
N GLY A 93 7.53 -23.06 -7.33
CA GLY A 93 6.66 -23.73 -6.36
C GLY A 93 6.29 -22.80 -5.20
N GLY A 94 5.35 -23.23 -4.35
CA GLY A 94 4.96 -22.50 -3.15
C GLY A 94 3.84 -21.47 -3.33
N GLU A 95 3.27 -21.36 -4.52
CA GLU A 95 2.04 -20.59 -4.75
C GLU A 95 0.83 -21.31 -4.14
N LYS A 96 -0.23 -20.56 -3.82
CA LYS A 96 -1.52 -21.16 -3.45
C LYS A 96 -2.01 -22.04 -4.62
N PRO A 97 -2.53 -23.26 -4.38
CA PRO A 97 -2.87 -24.18 -5.46
C PRO A 97 -3.83 -23.58 -6.50
N GLU A 98 -4.78 -22.76 -6.05
CA GLU A 98 -5.74 -22.07 -6.91
C GLU A 98 -5.10 -21.05 -7.89
N LEU A 99 -3.90 -20.51 -7.58
CA LEU A 99 -3.16 -19.64 -8.50
C LEU A 99 -2.69 -20.39 -9.74
N TYR A 100 -2.45 -21.71 -9.66
CA TYR A 100 -2.11 -22.51 -10.83
C TYR A 100 -3.26 -22.59 -11.84
N ILE A 101 -4.53 -22.52 -11.40
CA ILE A 101 -5.69 -22.46 -12.29
C ILE A 101 -5.71 -21.11 -13.03
N VAL A 102 -5.45 -20.01 -12.32
CA VAL A 102 -5.35 -18.68 -12.91
C VAL A 102 -4.17 -18.60 -13.89
N ALA A 103 -3.01 -19.15 -13.52
CA ALA A 103 -1.83 -19.21 -14.38
C ALA A 103 -2.10 -20.03 -15.65
N ALA A 104 -2.76 -21.19 -15.53
CA ALA A 104 -3.18 -22.00 -16.67
C ALA A 104 -4.17 -21.26 -17.58
N ALA A 105 -5.09 -20.47 -17.01
CA ALA A 105 -6.01 -19.63 -17.75
C ALA A 105 -5.30 -18.50 -18.49
N ILE A 106 -4.32 -17.83 -17.88
CA ILE A 106 -3.49 -16.81 -18.52
C ILE A 106 -2.69 -17.42 -19.68
N ALA A 107 -2.03 -18.55 -19.44
CA ALA A 107 -1.30 -19.27 -20.48
C ALA A 107 -2.23 -19.69 -21.64
N THR A 108 -3.43 -20.18 -21.34
CA THR A 108 -4.45 -20.51 -22.36
C THR A 108 -4.91 -19.27 -23.13
N ALA A 109 -5.14 -18.15 -22.46
CA ALA A 109 -5.49 -16.89 -23.10
C ALA A 109 -4.42 -16.47 -24.12
N GLU A 110 -3.14 -16.64 -23.77
CA GLU A 110 -1.96 -16.30 -24.56
C GLU A 110 -1.50 -17.39 -25.56
N ASP A 111 -2.29 -18.44 -25.78
CA ASP A 111 -1.95 -19.60 -26.65
C ASP A 111 -0.66 -20.34 -26.22
N ASP A 112 -0.33 -20.31 -24.93
CA ASP A 112 0.78 -21.05 -24.36
C ASP A 112 0.36 -22.43 -23.87
N ARG A 113 0.30 -23.38 -24.81
CA ARG A 113 0.00 -24.78 -24.53
C ARG A 113 0.89 -25.37 -23.44
N ASP A 114 2.21 -25.26 -23.60
CA ASP A 114 3.15 -25.96 -22.72
C ASP A 114 3.08 -25.39 -21.31
N LEU A 115 2.99 -24.07 -21.18
CA LEU A 115 2.87 -23.41 -19.88
C LEU A 115 1.50 -23.67 -19.23
N ALA A 116 0.43 -23.73 -20.01
CA ALA A 116 -0.90 -24.06 -19.49
C ALA A 116 -0.92 -25.49 -18.92
N LEU A 117 -0.33 -26.45 -19.64
CA LEU A 117 -0.24 -27.83 -19.16
C LEU A 117 0.73 -27.96 -17.98
N GLU A 118 1.84 -27.22 -17.97
CA GLU A 118 2.79 -27.17 -16.85
C GLU A 118 2.14 -26.63 -15.57
N ALA A 119 1.35 -25.56 -15.66
CA ALA A 119 0.59 -25.03 -14.52
C ALA A 119 -0.45 -26.04 -13.99
N LEU A 120 -1.16 -26.74 -14.90
CA LEU A 120 -2.10 -27.78 -14.50
C LEU A 120 -1.42 -29.03 -13.91
N ASP A 121 -0.18 -29.33 -14.33
CA ASP A 121 0.62 -30.41 -13.78
C ASP A 121 1.04 -30.12 -12.33
N GLN A 122 1.45 -28.88 -12.02
CA GLN A 122 1.70 -28.45 -10.64
C GLN A 122 0.45 -28.61 -9.76
N LEU A 123 -0.74 -28.34 -10.30
CA LEU A 123 -2.00 -28.55 -9.58
C LEU A 123 -2.26 -30.03 -9.23
N SER A 124 -1.67 -30.97 -9.96
CA SER A 124 -1.83 -32.41 -9.69
C SER A 124 -1.25 -32.84 -8.34
N GLU A 125 -0.33 -32.04 -7.77
CA GLU A 125 0.20 -32.22 -6.41
C GLU A 125 -0.83 -31.87 -5.32
N HIS A 126 -1.96 -31.24 -5.70
CA HIS A 126 -3.01 -30.76 -4.80
C HIS A 126 -4.39 -31.37 -5.15
N PRO A 127 -4.64 -32.65 -4.80
CA PRO A 127 -5.81 -33.39 -5.25
C PRO A 127 -7.15 -32.81 -4.79
N GLU A 128 -7.20 -32.16 -3.62
CA GLU A 128 -8.43 -31.54 -3.09
C GLU A 128 -8.91 -30.38 -3.98
N VAL A 129 -7.98 -29.50 -4.39
CA VAL A 129 -8.28 -28.37 -5.27
C VAL A 129 -8.55 -28.84 -6.69
N LEU A 130 -7.83 -29.87 -7.15
CA LEU A 130 -8.08 -30.50 -8.45
C LEU A 130 -9.49 -31.09 -8.53
N GLU A 131 -9.98 -31.75 -7.48
CA GLU A 131 -11.34 -32.29 -7.43
C GLU A 131 -12.38 -31.17 -7.48
N GLN A 132 -12.18 -30.12 -6.66
CA GLN A 132 -13.06 -28.96 -6.59
C GLN A 132 -13.20 -28.23 -7.94
N PHE A 133 -12.11 -28.07 -8.69
CA PHE A 133 -12.07 -27.32 -9.96
C PHE A 133 -11.94 -28.22 -11.20
N SER A 134 -12.32 -29.50 -11.09
CA SER A 134 -12.18 -30.51 -12.15
C SER A 134 -12.79 -30.10 -13.50
N ALA A 135 -13.91 -29.37 -13.48
CA ALA A 135 -14.57 -28.85 -14.68
C ALA A 135 -13.75 -27.73 -15.37
N SER A 136 -13.17 -26.81 -14.60
CA SER A 136 -12.24 -25.80 -15.12
C SER A 136 -10.95 -26.42 -15.63
N VAL A 137 -10.34 -27.32 -14.87
CA VAL A 137 -9.08 -27.97 -15.22
C VAL A 137 -9.21 -28.76 -16.50
N SER A 138 -10.28 -29.57 -16.63
CA SER A 138 -10.56 -30.30 -17.88
C SER A 138 -10.79 -29.36 -19.06
N SER A 139 -11.45 -28.22 -18.83
CA SER A 139 -11.68 -27.22 -19.87
C SER A 139 -10.42 -26.48 -20.31
N LEU A 140 -9.58 -26.05 -19.37
CA LEU A 140 -8.29 -25.43 -19.67
C LEU A 140 -7.36 -26.42 -20.37
N ALA A 141 -7.31 -27.67 -19.93
CA ALA A 141 -6.51 -28.71 -20.57
C ALA A 141 -6.97 -29.00 -22.02
N ALA A 142 -8.29 -29.05 -22.26
CA ALA A 142 -8.85 -29.20 -23.60
C ALA A 142 -8.49 -28.00 -24.49
N LEU A 143 -8.69 -26.77 -24.01
CA LEU A 143 -8.34 -25.55 -24.74
C LEU A 143 -6.85 -25.49 -25.09
N ALA A 144 -5.97 -25.85 -24.15
CA ALA A 144 -4.53 -25.93 -24.36
C ALA A 144 -4.13 -26.97 -25.41
N ARG A 145 -4.89 -28.07 -25.54
CA ARG A 145 -4.71 -29.08 -26.61
C ARG A 145 -5.35 -28.69 -27.94
N GLY A 146 -6.02 -27.55 -28.03
CA GLY A 146 -6.74 -27.11 -29.23
C GLY A 146 -8.11 -27.74 -29.40
N GLU A 147 -8.67 -28.33 -28.34
CA GLU A 147 -9.98 -28.98 -28.31
C GLU A 147 -11.06 -28.04 -27.78
N PRO A 148 -12.36 -28.25 -28.11
CA PRO A 148 -13.45 -27.51 -27.49
C PRO A 148 -13.47 -27.70 -25.97
N ALA A 149 -13.68 -26.60 -25.23
CA ALA A 149 -13.91 -26.70 -23.79
C ALA A 149 -15.23 -27.47 -23.52
N PRO A 150 -15.23 -28.54 -22.71
CA PRO A 150 -16.43 -29.26 -22.32
C PRO A 150 -17.35 -28.45 -21.41
N HIS A 151 -16.81 -27.58 -20.54
CA HIS A 151 -17.59 -26.82 -19.55
C HIS A 151 -17.24 -25.32 -19.53
N PRO A 152 -17.39 -24.58 -20.65
CA PRO A 152 -16.92 -23.20 -20.77
C PRO A 152 -17.66 -22.22 -19.83
N ALA A 153 -18.93 -22.47 -19.54
CA ALA A 153 -19.71 -21.65 -18.60
C ALA A 153 -19.28 -21.85 -17.14
N VAL A 154 -18.95 -23.10 -16.77
CA VAL A 154 -18.43 -23.45 -15.44
C VAL A 154 -17.05 -22.85 -15.26
N LEU A 155 -16.17 -23.00 -16.27
CA LEU A 155 -14.85 -22.39 -16.28
C LEU A 155 -14.91 -20.88 -16.02
N ARG A 156 -15.79 -20.16 -16.72
CA ARG A 156 -15.95 -18.72 -16.50
C ARG A 156 -16.45 -18.38 -15.08
N THR A 157 -17.36 -19.18 -14.55
CA THR A 157 -17.93 -18.98 -13.21
C THR A 157 -16.90 -19.24 -12.12
N GLU A 158 -16.11 -20.30 -12.27
CA GLU A 158 -15.03 -20.67 -11.36
C GLU A 158 -13.87 -19.68 -11.43
N LEU A 159 -13.46 -19.22 -12.62
CA LEU A 159 -12.48 -18.13 -12.76
C LEU A 159 -12.95 -16.85 -12.07
N ARG A 160 -14.24 -16.50 -12.20
CA ARG A 160 -14.82 -15.37 -11.46
C ARG A 160 -14.80 -15.62 -9.94
N GLY A 161 -15.05 -16.85 -9.50
CA GLY A 161 -14.93 -17.25 -8.09
C GLY A 161 -13.51 -17.16 -7.56
N LEU A 162 -12.53 -17.48 -8.41
CA LEU A 162 -11.10 -17.25 -8.22
C LEU A 162 -10.69 -15.79 -8.46
N ARG A 163 -11.66 -14.87 -8.52
CA ARG A 163 -11.44 -13.43 -8.59
C ARG A 163 -10.64 -12.97 -9.83
N ALA A 164 -10.61 -13.77 -10.89
CA ALA A 164 -10.00 -13.43 -12.17
C ALA A 164 -10.67 -12.21 -12.81
N SER A 165 -9.91 -11.35 -13.48
CA SER A 165 -10.46 -10.16 -14.14
C SER A 165 -11.47 -10.52 -15.22
N GLU A 166 -12.30 -9.54 -15.56
CA GLU A 166 -13.19 -9.65 -16.71
C GLU A 166 -12.40 -9.85 -18.00
N TRP A 167 -11.22 -9.21 -18.14
CA TRP A 167 -10.32 -9.44 -19.26
C TRP A 167 -9.97 -10.92 -19.42
N LEU A 168 -9.49 -11.57 -18.35
CA LEU A 168 -9.06 -12.98 -18.42
C LEU A 168 -10.25 -13.90 -18.73
N GLN A 169 -11.40 -13.65 -18.08
CA GLN A 169 -12.64 -14.39 -18.35
C GLN A 169 -13.06 -14.27 -19.81
N LEU A 170 -12.99 -13.08 -20.41
CA LEU A 170 -13.34 -12.84 -21.81
C LEU A 170 -12.31 -13.47 -22.77
N ARG A 171 -11.01 -13.41 -22.45
CA ARG A 171 -9.96 -14.05 -23.26
C ARG A 171 -10.12 -15.56 -23.32
N VAL A 172 -10.33 -16.21 -22.18
CA VAL A 172 -10.58 -17.65 -22.12
C VAL A 172 -11.89 -18.01 -22.82
N ALA A 173 -12.94 -17.21 -22.65
CA ALA A 173 -14.20 -17.41 -23.39
C ALA A 173 -14.02 -17.29 -24.91
N SER A 174 -13.26 -16.29 -25.38
CA SER A 174 -12.91 -16.12 -26.79
C SER A 174 -12.20 -17.37 -27.34
N ARG A 175 -11.23 -17.93 -26.61
CA ARG A 175 -10.58 -19.20 -26.96
C ARG A 175 -11.57 -20.36 -27.01
N ALA A 176 -12.51 -20.45 -26.07
CA ALA A 176 -13.53 -21.47 -26.10
C ALA A 176 -14.46 -21.36 -27.33
N HIS A 177 -14.84 -20.14 -27.74
CA HIS A 177 -15.60 -19.92 -28.96
C HIS A 177 -14.81 -20.32 -30.22
N GLU A 178 -13.54 -19.95 -30.28
CA GLU A 178 -12.62 -20.28 -31.36
C GLU A 178 -12.45 -21.81 -31.53
N ARG A 179 -12.16 -22.53 -30.44
CA ARG A 179 -12.05 -24.00 -30.47
C ARG A 179 -13.37 -24.72 -30.77
N SER A 180 -14.50 -24.04 -30.59
CA SER A 180 -15.84 -24.56 -30.94
C SER A 180 -16.29 -24.19 -32.37
N GLY A 181 -15.46 -23.53 -33.17
CA GLY A 181 -15.80 -23.10 -34.53
C GLY A 181 -16.75 -21.89 -34.61
N ARG A 182 -16.91 -21.12 -33.53
CA ARG A 182 -17.76 -19.91 -33.46
C ARG A 182 -16.93 -18.64 -33.59
N SER A 183 -16.39 -18.39 -34.78
CA SER A 183 -15.42 -17.29 -35.01
C SER A 183 -15.99 -15.90 -34.75
N GLU A 184 -17.26 -15.63 -35.11
CA GLU A 184 -17.88 -14.31 -34.86
C GLU A 184 -17.99 -13.98 -33.37
N ASP A 185 -18.44 -14.96 -32.55
CA ASP A 185 -18.50 -14.83 -31.10
C ASP A 185 -17.10 -14.67 -30.49
N ALA A 186 -16.12 -15.41 -31.01
CA ALA A 186 -14.73 -15.36 -30.56
C ALA A 186 -14.14 -13.95 -30.78
N ASP A 187 -14.34 -13.38 -31.97
CA ASP A 187 -13.85 -12.06 -32.33
C ASP A 187 -14.58 -10.94 -31.58
N ALA A 188 -15.90 -11.05 -31.39
CA ALA A 188 -16.66 -10.10 -30.59
C ALA A 188 -16.15 -10.06 -29.14
N THR A 189 -15.97 -11.23 -28.53
CA THR A 189 -15.45 -11.35 -27.15
C THR A 189 -14.01 -10.87 -27.04
N ARG A 190 -13.17 -11.18 -28.04
CA ARG A 190 -11.76 -10.74 -28.12
C ARG A 190 -11.66 -9.21 -28.16
N ARG A 191 -12.48 -8.54 -28.96
CA ARG A 191 -12.50 -7.07 -29.04
C ARG A 191 -12.85 -6.40 -27.71
N VAL A 192 -13.82 -6.94 -26.97
CA VAL A 192 -14.18 -6.42 -25.64
C VAL A 192 -13.02 -6.62 -24.66
N ALA A 193 -12.39 -7.81 -24.67
CA ALA A 193 -11.21 -8.05 -23.84
C ALA A 193 -10.06 -7.07 -24.16
N GLN A 194 -9.75 -6.87 -25.44
CA GLN A 194 -8.70 -5.93 -25.87
C GLN A 194 -9.01 -4.50 -25.44
N SER A 195 -10.28 -4.05 -25.55
CA SER A 195 -10.69 -2.74 -25.05
C SER A 195 -10.45 -2.60 -23.54
N ASN A 196 -10.72 -3.64 -22.75
CA ASN A 196 -10.44 -3.65 -21.31
C ASN A 196 -8.92 -3.59 -21.03
N ALA A 197 -8.11 -4.32 -21.80
CA ALA A 197 -6.66 -4.30 -21.68
C ALA A 197 -6.06 -2.92 -21.99
N VAL A 198 -6.51 -2.26 -23.06
CA VAL A 198 -6.06 -0.90 -23.41
C VAL A 198 -6.47 0.10 -22.32
N ALA A 199 -7.72 0.04 -21.85
CA ALA A 199 -8.19 0.92 -20.78
C ALA A 199 -7.37 0.75 -19.48
N PHE A 200 -6.94 -0.47 -19.16
CA PHE A 200 -6.02 -0.74 -18.05
C PHE A 200 -4.68 0.00 -18.24
N VAL A 201 -4.05 -0.11 -19.41
CA VAL A 201 -2.77 0.57 -19.72
C VAL A 201 -2.91 2.09 -19.70
N GLU A 202 -4.01 2.64 -20.23
CA GLU A 202 -4.28 4.08 -20.19
C GLU A 202 -4.38 4.60 -18.74
N ARG A 203 -5.17 3.93 -17.90
CA ARG A 203 -5.29 4.31 -16.47
C ARG A 203 -3.95 4.20 -15.74
N TYR A 204 -3.21 3.13 -15.97
CA TYR A 204 -1.90 2.89 -15.36
C TYR A 204 -0.86 3.94 -15.79
N SER A 205 -0.83 4.29 -17.08
CA SER A 205 0.10 5.30 -17.62
C SER A 205 -0.20 6.71 -17.12
N ILE A 206 -1.48 7.08 -16.90
CA ILE A 206 -1.85 8.34 -16.25
C ILE A 206 -1.28 8.40 -14.82
N LEU A 207 -1.47 7.32 -14.04
CA LEU A 207 -0.96 7.25 -12.67
C LEU A 207 0.57 7.37 -12.64
N LEU A 208 1.27 6.60 -13.49
CA LEU A 208 2.72 6.67 -13.62
C LEU A 208 3.19 8.09 -14.00
N SER A 209 2.49 8.73 -14.94
CA SER A 209 2.79 10.11 -15.35
C SER A 209 2.61 11.10 -14.20
N VAL A 210 1.60 10.93 -13.35
CA VAL A 210 1.42 11.71 -12.13
C VAL A 210 2.60 11.49 -11.18
N TYR A 211 2.97 10.23 -10.90
CA TYR A 211 4.12 9.92 -10.03
C TYR A 211 5.44 10.54 -10.56
N VAL A 212 5.74 10.38 -11.86
CA VAL A 212 6.94 10.94 -12.49
C VAL A 212 6.91 12.47 -12.46
N THR A 213 5.75 13.09 -12.71
CA THR A 213 5.60 14.56 -12.65
C THR A 213 5.81 15.07 -11.24
N LEU A 214 5.20 14.42 -10.24
CA LEU A 214 5.43 14.74 -8.83
C LEU A 214 6.92 14.62 -8.53
N LEU A 215 7.54 13.47 -8.82
CA LEU A 215 8.98 13.22 -8.64
C LEU A 215 9.84 14.36 -9.24
N GLY A 216 9.57 14.72 -10.50
CA GLY A 216 10.24 15.81 -11.20
C GLY A 216 10.07 17.16 -10.51
N LEU A 217 8.86 17.49 -10.04
CA LEU A 217 8.60 18.69 -9.25
C LEU A 217 9.38 18.68 -7.92
N GLY A 218 9.50 17.55 -7.25
CA GLY A 218 10.31 17.41 -6.03
C GLY A 218 11.79 17.60 -6.27
N VAL A 219 12.32 17.00 -7.33
CA VAL A 219 13.73 17.21 -7.74
C VAL A 219 13.98 18.69 -8.02
N LEU A 220 13.11 19.33 -8.81
CA LEU A 220 13.20 20.77 -9.06
C LEU A 220 13.14 21.57 -7.76
N LEU A 221 12.21 21.26 -6.85
CA LEU A 221 12.10 21.94 -5.58
C LEU A 221 13.34 21.79 -4.70
N VAL A 222 13.98 20.61 -4.68
CA VAL A 222 15.24 20.38 -3.96
C VAL A 222 16.39 21.17 -4.59
N LEU A 223 16.51 21.14 -5.93
CA LEU A 223 17.55 21.86 -6.67
C LEU A 223 17.40 23.38 -6.52
N PHE A 224 16.18 23.88 -6.56
CA PHE A 224 15.86 25.30 -6.42
C PHE A 224 15.65 25.74 -4.97
N TRP A 225 15.68 24.82 -4.00
CA TRP A 225 15.56 25.13 -2.58
C TRP A 225 16.52 26.23 -2.11
N PRO A 226 17.79 26.29 -2.54
CA PRO A 226 18.72 27.36 -2.15
C PRO A 226 18.32 28.76 -2.65
N VAL A 227 17.53 28.84 -3.73
CA VAL A 227 17.01 30.08 -4.32
C VAL A 227 15.66 30.44 -3.69
N ILE A 228 14.77 29.46 -3.56
CA ILE A 228 13.47 29.59 -2.90
C ILE A 228 13.66 30.02 -1.44
N ARG A 229 14.59 29.39 -0.70
CA ARG A 229 14.92 29.77 0.69
C ARG A 229 15.36 31.23 0.78
N LYS A 230 16.10 31.76 -0.20
CA LYS A 230 16.63 33.13 -0.18
C LYS A 230 15.51 34.18 -0.34
N HIS A 231 14.42 33.80 -0.99
CA HIS A 231 13.24 34.66 -1.17
C HIS A 231 12.27 34.52 0.00
N LEU A 232 12.11 33.32 0.57
CA LEU A 232 11.27 33.07 1.75
C LEU A 232 11.90 33.63 3.04
N ALA A 233 13.23 33.52 3.20
CA ALA A 233 13.96 33.92 4.42
C ALA A 233 13.97 35.45 4.65
N LYS A 234 13.60 36.26 3.66
CA LYS A 234 13.68 37.72 3.77
C LYS A 234 12.70 38.31 4.78
N ASN A 235 11.71 37.56 5.33
CA ASN A 235 10.70 38.10 6.25
C ASN A 235 10.02 37.12 7.23
N SER A 236 10.55 35.93 7.58
CA SER A 236 9.79 35.05 8.50
C SER A 236 10.57 34.12 9.40
N LEU A 237 10.00 33.88 10.59
CA LEU A 237 10.25 32.74 11.47
C LEU A 237 9.71 31.46 10.78
N ILE A 238 10.37 31.02 9.71
CA ILE A 238 9.99 29.80 8.98
C ILE A 238 10.22 28.60 9.87
N GLY A 239 9.19 27.78 10.02
CA GLY A 239 9.26 26.53 10.75
C GLY A 239 8.82 26.59 12.20
N LEU A 240 9.30 25.64 13.01
CA LEU A 240 8.98 25.61 14.44
C LEU A 240 9.60 26.79 15.22
N GLY A 241 10.66 27.42 14.68
CA GLY A 241 11.37 28.52 15.33
C GLY A 241 12.18 28.07 16.55
N ALA A 242 12.58 29.02 17.39
CA ALA A 242 13.31 28.75 18.64
C ALA A 242 12.39 28.59 19.87
N LEU A 243 11.07 28.67 19.69
CA LEU A 243 10.12 28.53 20.79
C LEU A 243 10.08 27.08 21.26
N PRO A 244 10.16 26.84 22.58
CA PRO A 244 10.12 25.49 23.13
C PRO A 244 8.79 24.80 22.82
N SER A 245 8.78 23.49 22.98
CA SER A 245 7.60 22.65 23.01
C SER A 245 6.66 23.11 24.13
N PRO A 246 5.36 23.22 23.84
CA PRO A 246 4.34 23.50 24.84
C PRO A 246 3.99 22.26 25.69
N PHE A 247 4.56 21.09 25.39
CA PHE A 247 4.21 19.82 26.04
C PHE A 247 5.25 19.39 27.08
N ILE A 248 4.82 18.56 28.03
CA ILE A 248 5.66 18.02 29.10
C ILE A 248 6.60 16.95 28.51
N ILE A 249 7.87 17.30 28.31
CA ILE A 249 8.88 16.42 27.73
C ILE A 249 9.00 15.08 28.48
N SER A 250 8.98 15.10 29.82
CA SER A 250 9.09 13.88 30.65
C SER A 250 7.92 12.91 30.51
N SER A 251 6.78 13.37 29.98
CA SER A 251 5.61 12.52 29.73
C SER A 251 5.63 11.83 28.37
N THR A 252 6.51 12.26 27.46
CA THR A 252 6.47 11.88 26.03
C THR A 252 6.46 10.37 25.84
N GLN A 253 7.40 9.68 26.48
CA GLN A 253 7.50 8.23 26.41
C GLN A 253 6.25 7.56 26.97
N ARG A 254 5.76 8.01 28.14
CA ARG A 254 4.57 7.44 28.77
C ARG A 254 3.35 7.51 27.85
N VAL A 255 3.15 8.65 27.20
CA VAL A 255 2.07 8.84 26.21
C VAL A 255 2.23 7.87 25.04
N LEU A 256 3.41 7.80 24.42
CA LEU A 256 3.64 6.94 23.25
C LEU A 256 3.48 5.46 23.56
N VAL A 257 4.05 5.01 24.67
CA VAL A 257 3.99 3.60 25.08
C VAL A 257 2.56 3.21 25.44
N SER A 258 1.86 4.05 26.22
CA SER A 258 0.46 3.79 26.58
C SER A 258 -0.43 3.77 25.35
N TRP A 259 -0.21 4.69 24.40
CA TRP A 259 -0.92 4.71 23.13
C TRP A 259 -0.66 3.43 22.33
N PHE A 260 0.61 3.03 22.17
CA PHE A 260 0.98 1.85 21.40
C PHE A 260 0.36 0.57 21.98
N PHE A 261 0.44 0.35 23.30
CA PHE A 261 -0.22 -0.81 23.93
C PHE A 261 -1.75 -0.73 23.83
N ALA A 262 -2.35 0.45 23.96
CA ALA A 262 -3.78 0.61 23.74
C ALA A 262 -4.18 0.28 22.29
N CYS A 263 -3.37 0.65 21.30
CA CYS A 263 -3.56 0.29 19.89
C CYS A 263 -3.52 -1.23 19.69
N LEU A 264 -2.55 -1.92 20.28
CA LEU A 264 -2.43 -3.37 20.21
C LEU A 264 -3.63 -4.08 20.84
N ILE A 265 -3.97 -3.72 22.09
CA ILE A 265 -5.11 -4.32 22.81
C ILE A 265 -6.41 -4.11 22.05
N LEU A 266 -6.67 -2.87 21.62
CA LEU A 266 -7.87 -2.54 20.86
C LEU A 266 -7.93 -3.27 19.52
N GLY A 267 -6.81 -3.31 18.77
CA GLY A 267 -6.72 -4.02 17.51
C GLY A 267 -6.97 -5.52 17.67
N SER A 268 -6.40 -6.15 18.70
CA SER A 268 -6.65 -7.57 19.01
C SER A 268 -8.11 -7.83 19.35
N ILE A 269 -8.75 -6.97 20.16
CA ILE A 269 -10.16 -7.11 20.52
C ILE A 269 -11.05 -6.97 19.26
N LEU A 270 -10.84 -5.93 18.47
CA LEU A 270 -11.66 -5.68 17.27
C LEU A 270 -11.46 -6.77 16.21
N THR A 271 -10.23 -7.27 16.04
CA THR A 271 -9.94 -8.40 15.15
C THR A 271 -10.65 -9.67 15.64
N ALA A 272 -10.55 -9.99 16.93
CA ALA A 272 -11.22 -11.14 17.53
C ALA A 272 -12.75 -11.04 17.45
N LEU A 273 -13.33 -9.84 17.59
CA LEU A 273 -14.77 -9.62 17.39
C LEU A 273 -15.16 -9.79 15.93
N SER A 274 -14.34 -9.30 14.99
CA SER A 274 -14.60 -9.45 13.56
C SER A 274 -14.54 -10.91 13.10
N SER A 275 -13.70 -11.74 13.72
CA SER A 275 -13.59 -13.16 13.38
C SER A 275 -14.77 -14.00 13.86
N LEU A 276 -15.61 -13.49 14.77
CA LEU A 276 -16.89 -14.11 15.14
C LEU A 276 -17.92 -14.07 14.00
N PHE A 277 -17.67 -13.28 12.95
CA PHE A 277 -18.51 -13.18 11.75
C PHE A 277 -17.69 -13.55 10.48
N PRO A 278 -17.32 -14.82 10.28
CA PRO A 278 -16.48 -15.24 9.15
C PRO A 278 -17.10 -14.88 7.79
N GLY A 279 -16.26 -14.48 6.83
CA GLY A 279 -16.65 -14.25 5.43
C GLY A 279 -17.22 -12.88 5.10
N SER A 280 -17.28 -11.95 6.05
CA SER A 280 -17.86 -10.62 5.83
C SER A 280 -16.80 -9.53 5.97
N GLY A 281 -16.10 -9.25 4.86
CA GLY A 281 -15.10 -8.17 4.79
C GLY A 281 -15.61 -6.83 5.33
N ASP A 282 -16.93 -6.61 5.27
CA ASP A 282 -17.62 -5.45 5.84
C ASP A 282 -17.39 -5.25 7.35
N TYR A 283 -17.36 -6.33 8.15
CA TYR A 283 -17.09 -6.21 9.59
C TYR A 283 -15.63 -5.91 9.87
N ARG A 284 -14.72 -6.42 9.04
CA ARG A 284 -13.28 -6.07 9.10
C ARG A 284 -13.06 -4.61 8.71
N ALA A 285 -13.79 -4.11 7.70
CA ALA A 285 -13.79 -2.70 7.32
C ALA A 285 -14.29 -1.79 8.44
N LEU A 286 -15.41 -2.16 9.07
CA LEU A 286 -15.96 -1.44 10.23
C LEU A 286 -15.01 -1.50 11.43
N ALA A 287 -14.38 -2.64 11.68
CA ALA A 287 -13.38 -2.81 12.73
C ALA A 287 -12.18 -1.89 12.50
N LEU A 288 -11.64 -1.84 11.27
CA LEU A 288 -10.53 -0.94 10.91
C LEU A 288 -10.93 0.54 11.11
N PHE A 289 -12.11 0.94 10.64
CA PHE A 289 -12.61 2.30 10.82
C PHE A 289 -12.74 2.68 12.29
N THR A 290 -13.36 1.80 13.08
CA THR A 290 -13.56 1.98 14.52
C THR A 290 -12.21 2.05 15.24
N GLN A 291 -11.27 1.19 14.85
CA GLN A 291 -9.90 1.16 15.36
C GLN A 291 -9.21 2.51 15.13
N SER A 292 -9.16 3.00 13.88
CA SER A 292 -8.48 4.27 13.56
C SER A 292 -9.05 5.46 14.35
N LEU A 293 -10.38 5.53 14.48
CA LEU A 293 -11.02 6.60 15.24
C LEU A 293 -10.70 6.52 16.75
N ALA A 294 -10.80 5.32 17.33
CA ALA A 294 -10.56 5.10 18.75
C ALA A 294 -9.09 5.28 19.12
N GLN A 295 -8.14 4.82 18.29
CA GLN A 295 -6.72 5.06 18.48
C GLN A 295 -6.38 6.56 18.48
N GLY A 296 -7.03 7.33 17.61
CA GLY A 296 -6.94 8.78 17.58
C GLY A 296 -7.48 9.47 18.83
N ALA A 297 -8.66 9.03 19.29
CA ALA A 297 -9.26 9.52 20.52
C ALA A 297 -8.37 9.23 21.74
N VAL A 298 -7.78 8.03 21.82
CA VAL A 298 -6.83 7.65 22.88
C VAL A 298 -5.56 8.50 22.82
N ALA A 299 -5.00 8.73 21.62
CA ALA A 299 -3.82 9.60 21.46
C ALA A 299 -4.10 11.01 22.00
N LEU A 300 -5.21 11.62 21.57
CA LEU A 300 -5.60 12.95 22.03
C LEU A 300 -5.86 13.00 23.53
N TRP A 301 -6.57 12.00 24.07
CA TRP A 301 -6.82 11.91 25.50
C TRP A 301 -5.53 11.81 26.30
N LEU A 302 -4.57 10.96 25.88
CA LEU A 302 -3.27 10.83 26.53
C LEU A 302 -2.45 12.12 26.46
N ILE A 303 -2.43 12.80 25.30
CA ILE A 303 -1.73 14.08 25.13
C ILE A 303 -2.35 15.14 26.04
N VAL A 304 -3.68 15.27 26.07
CA VAL A 304 -4.36 16.26 26.93
C VAL A 304 -4.14 15.94 28.40
N ARG A 305 -4.21 14.66 28.80
CA ARG A 305 -4.20 14.27 30.21
C ARG A 305 -2.82 14.18 30.82
N LEU A 306 -1.83 13.73 30.05
CA LEU A 306 -0.47 13.45 30.53
C LEU A 306 0.57 14.35 29.86
N GLY A 307 0.30 14.80 28.64
CA GLY A 307 1.22 15.59 27.81
C GLY A 307 1.21 17.09 28.09
N ARG A 308 0.21 17.62 28.82
CA ARG A 308 0.03 19.05 29.07
C ARG A 308 0.14 19.38 30.56
N PRO A 309 0.66 20.58 30.92
CA PRO A 309 0.55 21.11 32.28
C PRO A 309 -0.90 21.18 32.74
N ASP A 310 -1.17 20.90 34.02
CA ASP A 310 -2.53 20.87 34.58
C ASP A 310 -3.23 22.25 34.51
N ASP A 311 -2.48 23.34 34.42
CA ASP A 311 -2.96 24.71 34.32
C ASP A 311 -3.09 25.24 32.88
N ASP A 312 -2.80 24.41 31.87
CA ASP A 312 -2.83 24.80 30.47
C ASP A 312 -4.27 24.87 29.91
N GLN A 313 -4.78 26.11 29.82
CA GLN A 313 -6.11 26.41 29.28
C GLN A 313 -6.12 26.65 27.76
N VAL A 314 -4.97 26.54 27.08
CA VAL A 314 -4.89 26.87 25.65
C VAL A 314 -5.60 25.78 24.83
N PRO A 315 -6.43 26.10 23.83
CA PRO A 315 -6.99 25.09 22.92
C PRO A 315 -5.88 24.28 22.23
N ILE A 316 -5.98 22.95 22.19
CA ILE A 316 -4.91 22.05 21.70
C ILE A 316 -4.53 22.28 20.23
N SER A 317 -5.41 22.90 19.43
CA SER A 317 -5.13 23.28 18.05
C SER A 317 -3.99 24.28 17.91
N ILE A 318 -3.79 25.15 18.90
CA ILE A 318 -2.72 26.16 18.91
C ILE A 318 -1.34 25.51 19.12
N PRO A 319 -1.07 24.74 20.20
CA PRO A 319 0.21 24.07 20.40
C PRO A 319 0.52 23.05 19.30
N LEU A 320 -0.49 22.40 18.73
CA LEU A 320 -0.35 21.51 17.57
C LEU A 320 -0.14 22.27 16.24
N ARG A 321 -0.34 23.60 16.20
CA ARG A 321 -0.27 24.41 14.98
C ARG A 321 -1.19 23.91 13.86
N LEU A 322 -2.44 23.61 14.21
CA LEU A 322 -3.55 23.26 13.31
C LEU A 322 -4.14 24.52 12.64
N ALA A 323 -3.31 25.28 11.96
CA ALA A 323 -3.72 26.45 11.18
C ALA A 323 -2.75 26.67 10.02
N TYR A 324 -3.18 27.41 8.99
CA TYR A 324 -2.31 27.85 7.91
C TYR A 324 -1.17 28.72 8.49
N GLY A 325 0.06 28.19 8.49
CA GLY A 325 1.25 28.91 8.92
C GLY A 325 1.65 30.01 7.92
N GLN A 326 2.59 30.89 8.29
CA GLN A 326 3.00 31.99 7.40
C GLN A 326 3.59 31.54 6.05
N SER A 327 4.13 30.32 5.99
CA SER A 327 4.67 29.67 4.80
C SER A 327 3.61 28.94 3.95
N VAL A 328 2.37 28.83 4.44
CA VAL A 328 1.24 28.13 3.81
C VAL A 328 0.10 29.12 3.63
N ARG A 329 0.12 29.89 2.54
CA ARG A 329 -0.92 30.90 2.27
C ARG A 329 -2.16 30.24 1.68
N GLY A 330 -3.09 29.85 2.55
CA GLY A 330 -4.37 29.24 2.18
C GLY A 330 -4.23 27.90 1.44
N ILE A 331 -5.29 27.51 0.72
CA ILE A 331 -5.38 26.21 0.05
C ILE A 331 -4.31 26.03 -1.04
N GLY A 332 -4.01 27.07 -1.83
CA GLY A 332 -2.99 26.99 -2.87
C GLY A 332 -1.59 26.74 -2.33
N GLY A 333 -1.23 27.38 -1.21
CA GLY A 333 0.03 27.12 -0.51
C GLY A 333 0.09 25.69 0.04
N LEU A 334 -1.01 25.20 0.61
CA LEU A 334 -1.10 23.82 1.12
C LEU A 334 -0.95 22.78 0.00
N ALA A 335 -1.60 23.02 -1.15
CA ALA A 335 -1.49 22.15 -2.32
C ALA A 335 -0.05 22.07 -2.84
N LEU A 336 0.65 23.22 -2.93
CA LEU A 336 2.05 23.24 -3.34
C LEU A 336 2.95 22.45 -2.38
N TRP A 337 2.78 22.64 -1.07
CA TRP A 337 3.50 21.86 -0.05
C TRP A 337 3.19 20.36 -0.14
N THR A 338 1.94 20.01 -0.44
CA THR A 338 1.52 18.62 -0.59
C THR A 338 2.20 17.97 -1.78
N VAL A 339 2.16 18.61 -2.96
CA VAL A 339 2.83 18.16 -4.19
C VAL A 339 4.34 18.03 -3.98
N ALA A 340 4.96 19.06 -3.38
CA ALA A 340 6.38 19.05 -3.03
C ALA A 340 6.75 17.89 -2.10
N GLY A 341 5.95 17.68 -1.06
CA GLY A 341 6.16 16.65 -0.06
C GLY A 341 5.99 15.25 -0.62
N LEU A 342 4.96 15.02 -1.45
CA LEU A 342 4.76 13.75 -2.15
C LEU A 342 5.95 13.39 -3.03
N ALA A 343 6.48 14.36 -3.75
CA ALA A 343 7.61 14.16 -4.62
C ALA A 343 8.89 13.76 -3.87
N ILE A 344 9.21 14.50 -2.80
CA ILE A 344 10.37 14.20 -1.94
C ILE A 344 10.15 12.86 -1.23
N GLY A 345 8.91 12.59 -0.78
CA GLY A 345 8.50 11.32 -0.19
C GLY A 345 8.74 10.14 -1.14
N ALA A 346 8.33 10.28 -2.41
CA ALA A 346 8.51 9.24 -3.42
C ALA A 346 9.99 8.92 -3.67
N ILE A 347 10.85 9.94 -3.79
CA ILE A 347 12.31 9.74 -3.92
C ILE A 347 12.85 9.01 -2.69
N ALA A 348 12.48 9.46 -1.48
CA ALA A 348 12.99 8.92 -0.24
C ALA A 348 12.56 7.45 -0.03
N VAL A 349 11.29 7.14 -0.33
CA VAL A 349 10.74 5.79 -0.25
C VAL A 349 11.36 4.88 -1.30
N ALA A 350 11.48 5.32 -2.56
CA ALA A 350 12.13 4.53 -3.61
C ALA A 350 13.60 4.24 -3.27
N SER A 351 14.31 5.22 -2.70
CA SER A 351 15.70 5.03 -2.25
C SER A 351 15.80 4.05 -1.08
N ALA A 352 14.88 4.14 -0.11
CA ALA A 352 14.81 3.24 1.03
C ALA A 352 14.47 1.80 0.60
N PHE A 353 13.59 1.65 -0.40
CA PHE A 353 13.25 0.38 -1.00
C PHE A 353 14.43 -0.24 -1.78
N ALA A 354 15.13 0.55 -2.61
CA ALA A 354 16.34 0.08 -3.28
C ALA A 354 17.39 -0.41 -2.27
N LEU A 355 17.53 0.31 -1.15
CA LEU A 355 18.44 -0.09 -0.07
C LEU A 355 17.99 -1.40 0.60
N SER A 356 16.69 -1.60 0.86
CA SER A 356 16.21 -2.85 1.47
C SER A 356 16.50 -4.07 0.58
N LEU A 357 16.34 -3.94 -0.73
CA LEU A 357 16.69 -5.00 -1.69
C LEU A 357 18.19 -5.36 -1.65
N MET A 358 19.07 -4.37 -1.47
CA MET A 358 20.52 -4.61 -1.32
C MET A 358 20.86 -5.42 -0.06
N PHE A 359 20.00 -5.40 0.96
CA PHE A 359 20.13 -6.19 2.18
C PHE A 359 19.36 -7.52 2.13
N GLY A 360 18.87 -7.93 0.96
CA GLY A 360 18.18 -9.20 0.76
C GLY A 360 16.77 -9.24 1.33
N ALA A 361 16.11 -8.08 1.49
CA ALA A 361 14.69 -8.04 1.81
C ALA A 361 13.87 -8.54 0.62
N ASP A 362 12.84 -9.33 0.91
CA ASP A 362 11.83 -9.73 -0.08
C ASP A 362 11.06 -8.51 -0.59
N LEU A 363 10.40 -8.70 -1.74
CA LEU A 363 9.48 -7.70 -2.26
C LEU A 363 8.33 -7.52 -1.25
N PRO A 364 7.99 -6.28 -0.85
CA PRO A 364 6.89 -6.03 0.05
C PRO A 364 5.58 -6.49 -0.57
N GLU A 365 4.92 -7.45 0.07
CA GLU A 365 3.50 -7.71 -0.14
C GLU A 365 2.69 -6.44 0.16
N SER A 366 1.48 -6.33 -0.37
CA SER A 366 0.60 -5.19 -0.07
C SER A 366 0.35 -5.03 1.45
N GLN A 367 0.07 -3.80 1.88
CA GLN A 367 -0.34 -3.57 3.27
C GLN A 367 -1.73 -4.18 3.50
N ALA A 368 -1.94 -4.81 4.66
CA ALA A 368 -3.20 -5.49 4.99
C ALA A 368 -4.46 -4.61 4.84
N ALA A 369 -4.36 -3.29 5.08
CA ALA A 369 -5.48 -2.36 4.88
C ALA A 369 -5.80 -2.14 3.39
N LEU A 370 -4.79 -2.14 2.53
CA LEU A 370 -4.93 -2.04 1.07
C LEU A 370 -5.51 -3.33 0.49
N GLU A 371 -5.07 -4.49 0.99
CA GLU A 371 -5.63 -5.80 0.63
C GLU A 371 -7.09 -5.92 1.02
N LEU A 372 -7.42 -5.56 2.27
CA LEU A 372 -8.80 -5.51 2.72
C LEU A 372 -9.62 -4.61 1.81
N PHE A 373 -9.12 -3.40 1.50
CA PHE A 373 -9.81 -2.47 0.61
C PHE A 373 -10.07 -3.07 -0.78
N ALA A 374 -9.08 -3.76 -1.35
CA ALA A 374 -9.20 -4.44 -2.64
C ALA A 374 -10.22 -5.59 -2.62
N ASP A 375 -10.32 -6.31 -1.49
CA ASP A 375 -11.20 -7.46 -1.27
C ASP A 375 -12.66 -7.10 -0.97
N LEU A 376 -12.95 -5.82 -0.67
CA LEU A 376 -14.31 -5.37 -0.39
C LEU A 376 -15.13 -5.22 -1.68
N SER A 377 -16.33 -5.79 -1.68
CA SER A 377 -17.32 -5.63 -2.75
C SER A 377 -18.38 -4.55 -2.45
N ASN A 378 -18.52 -4.17 -1.18
CA ASN A 378 -19.49 -3.17 -0.73
C ASN A 378 -18.88 -1.75 -0.75
N VAL A 379 -19.50 -0.83 -1.50
CA VAL A 379 -19.05 0.57 -1.63
C VAL A 379 -19.02 1.28 -0.28
N GLY A 380 -19.98 1.03 0.61
CA GLY A 380 -20.00 1.60 1.95
C GLY A 380 -18.79 1.17 2.79
N SER A 381 -18.42 -0.10 2.72
CA SER A 381 -17.22 -0.63 3.40
C SER A 381 -15.94 -0.08 2.78
N GLN A 382 -15.85 0.03 1.45
CA GLN A 382 -14.72 0.66 0.77
C GLN A 382 -14.55 2.12 1.21
N VAL A 383 -15.63 2.90 1.21
CA VAL A 383 -15.62 4.31 1.67
C VAL A 383 -15.19 4.40 3.14
N ALA A 384 -15.66 3.51 4.00
CA ALA A 384 -15.23 3.47 5.40
C ALA A 384 -13.71 3.24 5.52
N VAL A 385 -13.17 2.22 4.84
CA VAL A 385 -11.72 1.97 4.85
C VAL A 385 -10.94 3.15 4.26
N ALA A 386 -11.41 3.74 3.16
CA ALA A 386 -10.77 4.91 2.56
C ALA A 386 -10.70 6.09 3.54
N ILE A 387 -11.79 6.40 4.25
CA ILE A 387 -11.80 7.47 5.28
C ILE A 387 -10.85 7.12 6.43
N ALA A 388 -10.86 5.87 6.90
CA ALA A 388 -9.99 5.42 7.98
C ALA A 388 -8.50 5.63 7.62
N VAL A 389 -8.11 5.20 6.42
CA VAL A 389 -6.71 5.18 5.95
C VAL A 389 -6.23 6.54 5.44
N THR A 390 -7.09 7.36 4.83
CA THR A 390 -6.68 8.65 4.21
C THR A 390 -6.99 9.87 5.07
N VAL A 391 -7.88 9.76 6.05
CA VAL A 391 -8.29 10.90 6.89
C VAL A 391 -7.90 10.65 8.34
N PHE A 392 -8.43 9.60 8.97
CA PHE A 392 -8.24 9.40 10.40
C PHE A 392 -6.81 9.00 10.76
N ALA A 393 -6.25 8.00 10.08
CA ALA A 393 -4.87 7.58 10.35
C ALA A 393 -3.87 8.74 10.16
N PRO A 394 -3.83 9.47 9.02
CA PRO A 394 -2.92 10.60 8.86
C PRO A 394 -3.16 11.70 9.88
N LEU A 395 -4.42 12.07 10.16
CA LEU A 395 -4.73 13.12 11.15
C LEU A 395 -4.14 12.79 12.52
N PHE A 396 -4.42 11.59 13.04
CA PHE A 396 -4.05 11.24 14.41
C PHE A 396 -2.58 10.84 14.55
N GLU A 397 -2.02 10.16 13.55
CA GLU A 397 -0.60 9.84 13.54
C GLU A 397 0.25 11.10 13.44
N GLU A 398 -0.11 12.08 12.59
CA GLU A 398 0.63 13.34 12.54
C GLU A 398 0.53 14.13 13.86
N ILE A 399 -0.63 14.14 14.52
CA ILE A 399 -0.77 14.76 15.85
C ILE A 399 0.19 14.13 16.86
N LEU A 400 0.26 12.80 16.91
CA LEU A 400 1.08 12.09 17.88
C LEU A 400 2.58 12.18 17.54
N PHE A 401 2.95 11.89 16.29
CA PHE A 401 4.36 11.81 15.90
C PHE A 401 4.98 13.18 15.65
N ARG A 402 4.27 14.11 14.99
CA ARG A 402 4.84 15.41 14.60
C ARG A 402 4.44 16.48 15.60
N GLY A 403 3.15 16.56 15.90
CA GLY A 403 2.59 17.51 16.84
C GLY A 403 3.17 17.37 18.25
N PHE A 404 3.34 16.13 18.73
CA PHE A 404 3.75 15.84 20.11
C PHE A 404 5.19 15.28 20.21
N LEU A 405 5.49 14.10 19.65
CA LEU A 405 6.80 13.44 19.78
C LEU A 405 7.95 14.27 19.19
N TYR A 406 7.88 14.60 17.90
CA TYR A 406 8.92 15.37 17.21
C TYR A 406 9.13 16.73 17.89
N ARG A 407 8.03 17.40 18.25
CA ARG A 407 8.04 18.69 18.96
C ARG A 407 8.82 18.60 20.27
N ASN A 408 8.60 17.57 21.08
CA ASN A 408 9.35 17.36 22.33
C ASN A 408 10.81 16.96 22.10
N LEU A 409 11.08 16.09 21.12
CA LEU A 409 12.47 15.73 20.77
C LEU A 409 13.26 16.93 20.26
N ARG A 410 12.62 17.83 19.51
CA ARG A 410 13.25 19.01 18.93
C ARG A 410 13.83 19.98 19.97
N ASP A 411 13.28 19.99 21.18
CA ASP A 411 13.82 20.76 22.32
C ASP A 411 15.03 20.10 22.98
N MET A 412 15.16 18.78 22.84
CA MET A 412 16.23 18.00 23.45
C MET A 412 17.45 17.89 22.53
N ILE A 413 17.21 17.78 21.22
CA ILE A 413 18.25 17.51 20.22
C ILE A 413 18.04 18.34 18.95
N GLN A 414 19.10 18.40 18.12
CA GLN A 414 19.10 19.14 16.86
C GLN A 414 18.02 18.60 15.88
N PRO A 415 17.54 19.42 14.92
CA PRO A 415 16.38 19.06 14.11
C PRO A 415 16.57 17.78 13.32
N VAL A 416 17.75 17.58 12.70
CA VAL A 416 18.00 16.42 11.84
C VAL A 416 17.98 15.11 12.64
N PRO A 417 18.73 14.95 13.75
CA PRO A 417 18.59 13.77 14.62
C PRO A 417 17.15 13.55 15.13
N ALA A 418 16.42 14.60 15.51
CA ALA A 418 15.02 14.49 15.93
C ALA A 418 14.12 13.93 14.80
N MET A 419 14.32 14.39 13.57
CA MET A 419 13.58 13.93 12.38
C MET A 419 13.83 12.45 12.12
N LEU A 420 15.10 12.02 12.17
CA LEU A 420 15.49 10.63 11.93
C LEU A 420 14.93 9.70 13.01
N VAL A 421 15.06 10.07 14.29
CA VAL A 421 14.52 9.26 15.39
C VAL A 421 13.00 9.15 15.30
N THR A 422 12.30 10.26 15.04
CA THR A 422 10.84 10.24 14.90
C THR A 422 10.41 9.42 13.67
N GLY A 423 11.12 9.54 12.55
CA GLY A 423 10.87 8.74 11.36
C GLY A 423 11.06 7.25 11.60
N ILE A 424 12.18 6.84 12.21
CA ILE A 424 12.43 5.43 12.54
C ILE A 424 11.36 4.89 13.49
N LEU A 425 10.99 5.64 14.54
CA LEU A 425 9.92 5.23 15.44
C LEU A 425 8.58 5.10 14.71
N PHE A 426 8.29 6.00 13.77
CA PHE A 426 7.11 5.91 12.92
C PHE A 426 7.10 4.60 12.10
N GLY A 427 8.21 4.21 11.48
CA GLY A 427 8.31 2.92 10.77
C GLY A 427 8.16 1.70 11.69
N ILE A 428 8.82 1.70 12.85
CA ILE A 428 8.81 0.57 13.80
C ILE A 428 7.40 0.26 14.32
N VAL A 429 6.60 1.28 14.66
CA VAL A 429 5.26 1.06 15.25
C VAL A 429 4.26 0.41 14.29
N HIS A 430 4.56 0.39 12.98
CA HIS A 430 3.72 -0.29 11.99
C HIS A 430 3.95 -1.81 11.96
N LEU A 431 5.01 -2.29 12.62
CA LEU A 431 5.24 -3.72 12.84
C LEU A 431 5.30 -4.57 11.56
N ASP A 432 5.72 -3.95 10.47
CA ASP A 432 5.92 -4.60 9.18
C ASP A 432 7.37 -4.41 8.72
N PRO A 433 8.24 -5.43 8.87
CA PRO A 433 9.64 -5.34 8.46
C PRO A 433 9.83 -4.97 6.99
N ALA A 434 8.92 -5.40 6.11
CA ALA A 434 9.02 -5.16 4.67
C ALA A 434 8.80 -3.68 4.32
N PHE A 435 8.01 -2.96 5.13
CA PHE A 435 7.74 -1.52 4.96
C PHE A 435 8.51 -0.61 5.92
N MET A 436 9.24 -1.16 6.89
CA MET A 436 9.87 -0.38 7.97
C MET A 436 10.75 0.76 7.43
N PHE A 437 11.60 0.49 6.43
CA PHE A 437 12.53 1.48 5.87
C PHE A 437 11.79 2.58 5.08
N GLN A 438 10.79 2.19 4.30
CA GLN A 438 9.95 3.05 3.49
C GLN A 438 9.14 3.99 4.38
N LEU A 439 8.46 3.44 5.39
CA LEU A 439 7.69 4.21 6.36
C LEU A 439 8.58 5.10 7.21
N SER A 440 9.80 4.66 7.54
CA SER A 440 10.77 5.50 8.24
C SER A 440 11.20 6.71 7.41
N ALA A 441 11.44 6.50 6.10
CA ALA A 441 11.80 7.55 5.16
C ALA A 441 10.66 8.56 4.99
N LEU A 442 9.44 8.10 4.74
CA LEU A 442 8.24 8.95 4.72
C LEU A 442 8.07 9.70 6.04
N GLY A 443 8.30 8.98 7.15
CA GLY A 443 8.35 9.47 8.52
C GLY A 443 9.18 10.76 8.67
N ALA A 444 10.43 10.68 8.20
CA ALA A 444 11.39 11.78 8.22
C ALA A 444 11.00 12.93 7.28
N VAL A 445 10.47 12.65 6.09
CA VAL A 445 9.99 13.69 5.14
C VAL A 445 8.85 14.50 5.76
N LEU A 446 7.91 13.84 6.42
CA LEU A 446 6.81 14.51 7.12
C LEU A 446 7.30 15.37 8.29
N CYS A 447 8.33 14.92 9.03
CA CYS A 447 8.99 15.75 10.05
C CYS A 447 9.67 16.98 9.45
N PHE A 448 10.35 16.82 8.32
CA PHE A 448 10.94 17.95 7.59
C PHE A 448 9.86 18.94 7.13
N ALA A 449 8.75 18.44 6.58
CA ALA A 449 7.65 19.27 6.12
C ALA A 449 7.01 20.04 7.29
N TYR A 450 6.84 19.42 8.46
CA TYR A 450 6.39 20.09 9.67
C TYR A 450 7.40 21.13 10.19
N GLU A 451 8.68 20.76 10.29
CA GLU A 451 9.76 21.65 10.76
C GLU A 451 9.88 22.89 9.89
N ARG A 452 9.66 22.78 8.57
CA ARG A 452 9.78 23.91 7.63
C ARG A 452 8.50 24.71 7.50
N SER A 453 7.35 24.05 7.42
CA SER A 453 6.07 24.76 7.26
C SER A 453 5.63 25.44 8.56
N GLY A 454 5.98 24.84 9.71
CA GLY A 454 5.45 25.24 11.01
C GLY A 454 3.94 25.03 11.12
N SER A 455 3.35 24.18 10.30
CA SER A 455 1.91 23.92 10.21
C SER A 455 1.67 22.42 10.16
N LEU A 456 0.89 21.87 11.08
CA LEU A 456 0.60 20.44 11.11
C LEU A 456 -0.33 20.00 9.97
N LEU A 457 -1.07 20.93 9.37
CA LEU A 457 -1.88 20.65 8.17
C LEU A 457 -1.03 20.17 6.98
N VAL A 458 0.24 20.58 6.90
CA VAL A 458 1.13 20.21 5.80
C VAL A 458 1.49 18.73 5.81
N PRO A 459 2.10 18.18 6.89
CA PRO A 459 2.37 16.75 6.94
C PRO A 459 1.06 15.92 6.92
N ILE A 460 -0.05 16.41 7.50
CA ILE A 460 -1.36 15.71 7.40
C ILE A 460 -1.77 15.57 5.93
N ALA A 461 -1.69 16.66 5.15
CA ALA A 461 -2.07 16.64 3.74
C ALA A 461 -1.13 15.77 2.90
N ILE A 462 0.19 15.82 3.14
CA ILE A 462 1.17 14.97 2.45
C ILE A 462 0.90 13.49 2.75
N HIS A 463 0.69 13.15 4.02
CA HIS A 463 0.45 11.77 4.44
C HIS A 463 -0.91 11.25 3.94
N ALA A 464 -1.98 12.05 4.05
CA ALA A 464 -3.28 11.73 3.47
C ALA A 464 -3.21 11.50 1.96
N ALA A 465 -2.48 12.36 1.24
CA ALA A 465 -2.31 12.22 -0.20
C ALA A 465 -1.43 11.02 -0.56
N TRP A 466 -0.42 10.68 0.26
CA TRP A 466 0.38 9.48 0.10
C TRP A 466 -0.49 8.23 0.21
N ASN A 467 -1.27 8.12 1.30
CA ASN A 467 -2.19 7.00 1.52
C ASN A 467 -3.27 6.92 0.44
N GLY A 468 -3.80 8.08 0.01
CA GLY A 468 -4.75 8.16 -1.10
C GLY A 468 -4.16 7.69 -2.42
N ALA A 469 -2.91 8.03 -2.72
CA ALA A 469 -2.20 7.54 -3.90
C ALA A 469 -2.00 6.02 -3.86
N GLN A 470 -1.69 5.44 -2.68
CA GLN A 470 -1.58 3.99 -2.50
C GLN A 470 -2.93 3.27 -2.63
N LEU A 471 -4.03 3.85 -2.16
CA LEU A 471 -5.37 3.29 -2.40
C LEU A 471 -5.77 3.39 -3.87
N LEU A 472 -5.46 4.51 -4.52
CA LEU A 472 -5.76 4.71 -5.93
C LEU A 472 -4.95 3.76 -6.82
N SER A 473 -3.67 3.53 -6.51
CA SER A 473 -2.86 2.56 -7.24
C SER A 473 -3.45 1.16 -7.11
N MET A 474 -3.94 0.80 -5.92
CA MET A 474 -4.64 -0.47 -5.70
C MET A 474 -5.96 -0.55 -6.48
N LEU A 475 -6.75 0.53 -6.58
CA LEU A 475 -7.97 0.57 -7.39
C LEU A 475 -7.72 0.40 -8.90
N ILE A 476 -6.66 1.01 -9.40
CA ILE A 476 -6.30 0.92 -10.83
C ILE A 476 -5.83 -0.49 -11.16
N VAL A 477 -5.04 -1.09 -10.27
CA VAL A 477 -4.73 -2.52 -10.32
C VAL A 477 -6.00 -3.35 -10.13
N ALA A 478 -7.02 -2.80 -9.43
CA ALA A 478 -8.21 -3.54 -9.05
C ALA A 478 -9.27 -3.77 -10.12
N GLU A 479 -9.54 -2.72 -10.89
CA GLU A 479 -10.57 -2.72 -11.93
C GLU A 479 -10.05 -3.23 -13.29
N GLY A 480 -8.74 -3.44 -13.42
CA GLY A 480 -8.13 -4.11 -14.56
C GLY A 480 -8.27 -5.61 -14.42
#